data_AF-A0A0M9GRN0-F1
#
_entry.id   AF-A0A0M9GRN0-F1
#
_cell.length_a   1.000
_cell.length_b   1.000
_cell.length_c   1.000
_cell.angle_alpha   90.00
_cell.angle_beta   90.00
_cell.angle_gamma   90.00
#
_symmetry.space_group_name_H-M   'P 1'
#
loop_
_entity.id
_entity.type
_entity.pdbx_description
1 polymer ?
#
loop_
_entity_poly.entity_id
_entity_poly.type
_entity_poly.pdbx_seq_one_letter_code
_entity_poly.pdbx_strand_id
1 'polypeptide(L)'
;MIAGEKLIIKEVSDIVVKKGDTLYSLAETYGTTVEKLKEWNLLSYDNIYTGQKLLIKAPVIKEVKKGDTLYSLAKKSNTSVEQIKEWNNLTSDTIKIGQQIYLSPSPESFTITVKKGDTLYSLSKKYGVTVVTLKKLNELTSNTIYSGQKLRLN
;
A
#
# COMPACT_ATOMS: atom_id res chain seq x y z
N MET A 1 23.95 12.28 13.61
CA MET A 1 22.58 12.76 13.38
C MET A 1 22.22 12.48 11.93
N ILE A 2 21.50 11.39 11.67
CA ILE A 2 20.91 11.16 10.35
C ILE A 2 19.49 11.70 10.45
N ALA A 3 19.27 12.80 9.72
CA ALA A 3 17.97 13.41 9.55
C ALA A 3 16.96 12.33 9.19
N GLY A 4 15.80 12.37 9.84
CA GLY A 4 14.69 11.51 9.49
C GLY A 4 14.33 11.74 8.04
N GLU A 5 14.73 10.81 7.17
CA GLU A 5 14.02 10.58 5.93
C GLU A 5 12.58 10.30 6.33
N LYS A 6 11.77 11.35 6.23
CA LYS A 6 10.33 11.22 6.08
C LYS A 6 10.16 10.10 5.06
N LEU A 7 9.61 8.97 5.48
CA LEU A 7 9.16 7.94 4.55
C LEU A 7 8.19 8.66 3.61
N ILE A 8 8.68 9.10 2.46
CA ILE A 8 7.84 9.47 1.33
C ILE A 8 7.42 8.10 0.80
N ILE A 9 6.39 7.53 1.44
CA ILE A 9 5.69 6.41 0.87
C ILE A 9 5.07 6.98 -0.40
N LYS A 10 5.67 6.67 -1.56
CA LYS A 10 5.16 7.06 -2.88
C LYS A 10 3.92 6.21 -3.25
N GLU A 11 3.06 5.93 -2.26
CA GLU A 11 1.83 5.12 -2.31
C GLU A 11 0.57 5.99 -2.30
N VAL A 12 0.76 7.31 -2.24
CA VAL A 12 -0.27 8.32 -2.48
C VAL A 12 -0.01 8.81 -3.88
N SER A 13 -0.57 8.13 -4.88
CA SER A 13 -0.69 8.74 -6.20
C SER A 13 -2.00 9.49 -6.23
N ASP A 14 -1.89 10.82 -6.26
CA ASP A 14 -3.02 11.66 -6.61
C ASP A 14 -3.16 11.56 -8.13
N ILE A 15 -4.27 10.99 -8.58
CA ILE A 15 -4.64 11.05 -10.00
C ILE A 15 -5.55 12.25 -10.20
N VAL A 16 -5.49 12.85 -11.39
CA VAL A 16 -6.42 13.91 -11.78
C VAL A 16 -7.45 13.29 -12.70
N VAL A 17 -8.71 13.32 -12.29
CA VAL A 17 -9.86 12.84 -13.06
C VAL A 17 -9.90 13.56 -14.41
N LYS A 18 -9.90 12.80 -15.50
CA LYS A 18 -9.95 13.29 -16.87
C LYS A 18 -11.38 13.23 -17.40
N LYS A 19 -11.60 13.86 -18.54
CA LYS A 19 -12.89 13.78 -19.24
C LYS A 19 -13.17 12.31 -19.61
N GLY A 20 -14.31 11.79 -19.16
CA GLY A 20 -14.75 10.41 -19.40
C GLY A 20 -14.35 9.41 -18.32
N ASP A 21 -13.57 9.81 -17.32
CA ASP A 21 -13.28 8.96 -16.17
C ASP A 21 -14.53 8.75 -15.31
N THR A 22 -14.70 7.54 -14.81
CA THR A 22 -15.70 7.17 -13.79
C THR A 22 -14.98 6.48 -12.64
N LEU A 23 -15.60 6.44 -11.44
CA LEU A 23 -15.02 5.65 -10.35
C LEU A 23 -14.83 4.18 -10.74
N TYR A 24 -15.74 3.64 -11.57
CA TYR A 24 -15.64 2.27 -12.07
C TYR A 24 -14.41 2.06 -12.94
N SER A 25 -14.25 2.88 -14.00
CA SER A 25 -13.12 2.74 -14.93
C SER A 25 -11.78 3.00 -14.24
N LEU A 26 -11.74 3.91 -13.28
CA LEU A 26 -10.56 4.16 -12.47
C LEU A 26 -10.27 2.99 -11.52
N ALA A 27 -11.30 2.45 -10.84
CA ALA A 27 -11.12 1.29 -9.98
C ALA A 27 -10.55 0.09 -10.76
N GLU A 28 -11.08 -0.19 -11.94
CA GLU A 28 -10.57 -1.22 -12.85
C GLU A 28 -9.11 -0.93 -13.27
N THR A 29 -8.84 0.30 -13.72
CA THR A 29 -7.50 0.72 -14.15
C THR A 29 -6.45 0.52 -13.06
N TYR A 30 -6.82 0.76 -11.81
CA TYR A 30 -5.93 0.67 -10.65
C TYR A 30 -6.09 -0.64 -9.87
N GLY A 31 -6.81 -1.64 -10.41
CA GLY A 31 -6.95 -2.95 -9.77
C GLY A 31 -7.59 -2.90 -8.38
N THR A 32 -8.57 -2.03 -8.18
CA THR A 32 -9.31 -1.86 -6.93
C THR A 32 -10.83 -1.89 -7.17
N THR A 33 -11.64 -1.59 -6.16
CA THR A 33 -13.10 -1.46 -6.28
C THR A 33 -13.55 -0.01 -6.11
N VAL A 34 -14.76 0.30 -6.58
CA VAL A 34 -15.38 1.60 -6.40
C VAL A 34 -15.50 1.93 -4.91
N GLU A 35 -15.88 0.95 -4.09
CA GLU A 35 -16.03 1.10 -2.64
C GLU A 35 -14.71 1.52 -1.98
N LYS A 36 -13.61 0.80 -2.28
CA LYS A 36 -12.28 1.16 -1.76
C LYS A 36 -11.84 2.54 -2.24
N LEU A 37 -12.09 2.87 -3.50
CA LEU A 37 -11.76 4.18 -4.05
C LEU A 37 -12.55 5.30 -3.35
N LYS A 38 -13.82 5.07 -3.03
CA LYS A 38 -14.66 5.99 -2.25
C LYS A 38 -14.17 6.11 -0.82
N GLU A 39 -13.81 5.01 -0.17
CA GLU A 39 -13.25 5.00 1.18
C GLU A 39 -11.96 5.84 1.27
N TRP A 40 -11.04 5.68 0.32
CA TRP A 40 -9.78 6.45 0.30
C TRP A 40 -9.98 7.95 0.12
N ASN A 41 -11.06 8.32 -0.56
CA ASN A 41 -11.37 9.70 -0.94
C ASN A 41 -12.51 10.33 -0.13
N LEU A 42 -13.04 9.61 0.86
CA LEU A 42 -14.18 10.02 1.68
C LEU A 42 -15.41 10.43 0.84
N LEU A 43 -15.66 9.70 -0.27
CA LEU A 43 -16.77 9.98 -1.18
C LEU A 43 -18.04 9.26 -0.72
N SER A 44 -19.12 10.00 -0.53
CA SER A 44 -20.45 9.42 -0.24
C SER A 44 -21.14 8.86 -1.50
N TYR A 45 -20.82 9.42 -2.67
CA TYR A 45 -21.47 9.12 -3.96
C TYR A 45 -20.45 8.84 -5.04
N ASP A 46 -20.94 8.40 -6.20
CA ASP A 46 -20.07 7.94 -7.29
C ASP A 46 -19.68 9.06 -8.26
N ASN A 47 -20.26 10.25 -8.07
CA ASN A 47 -20.01 11.41 -8.90
C ASN A 47 -18.60 11.95 -8.66
N ILE A 48 -17.83 12.01 -9.75
CA ILE A 48 -16.53 12.68 -9.81
C ILE A 48 -16.54 13.70 -10.94
N TYR A 49 -15.67 14.70 -10.84
CA TYR A 49 -15.59 15.79 -11.82
C TYR A 49 -14.20 15.89 -12.43
N THR A 50 -14.13 16.29 -13.70
CA THR A 50 -12.84 16.53 -14.37
C THR A 50 -12.02 17.54 -13.58
N GLY A 51 -10.73 17.25 -13.40
CA GLY A 51 -9.82 18.03 -12.57
C GLY A 51 -9.81 17.65 -11.09
N GLN A 52 -10.77 16.84 -10.61
CA GLN A 52 -10.76 16.33 -9.25
C GLN A 52 -9.51 15.48 -9.01
N LYS A 53 -8.87 15.70 -7.86
CA LYS A 53 -7.79 14.82 -7.41
C LYS A 53 -8.39 13.66 -6.62
N LEU A 54 -8.04 12.44 -7.00
CA LEU A 54 -8.39 11.24 -6.25
C LEU A 54 -7.12 10.55 -5.75
N LEU A 55 -7.16 10.20 -4.48
CA LEU A 55 -6.20 9.36 -3.81
C LEU A 55 -6.40 7.90 -4.23
N ILE A 56 -5.38 7.31 -4.85
CA ILE A 56 -5.31 5.87 -5.11
C ILE A 56 -4.35 5.24 -4.11
N LYS A 57 -4.86 4.36 -3.24
CA LYS A 57 -4.05 3.51 -2.34
C LYS A 57 -4.05 2.05 -2.77
N ALA A 58 -4.34 1.78 -4.04
CA ALA A 58 -4.39 0.43 -4.57
C ALA A 58 -2.98 -0.14 -4.71
N PRO A 59 -2.79 -1.45 -4.44
CA PRO A 59 -1.54 -2.09 -4.75
C PRO A 59 -1.30 -2.08 -6.26
N VAL A 60 -0.07 -1.81 -6.66
CA VAL A 60 0.34 -2.00 -8.05
C VAL A 60 0.60 -3.49 -8.26
N ILE A 61 -0.18 -4.13 -9.11
CA ILE A 61 -0.02 -5.55 -9.44
C ILE A 61 0.43 -5.67 -10.90
N LYS A 62 1.33 -6.60 -11.18
CA LYS A 62 1.77 -6.92 -12.54
C LYS A 62 1.82 -8.43 -12.75
N GLU A 63 1.30 -8.87 -13.89
CA GLU A 63 1.57 -10.22 -14.39
C GLU A 63 3.01 -10.34 -14.91
N VAL A 64 3.73 -11.33 -14.42
CA VAL A 64 5.10 -11.65 -14.83
C VAL A 64 5.11 -12.14 -16.27
N LYS A 65 5.90 -11.48 -17.12
CA LYS A 65 6.06 -11.82 -18.53
C LYS A 65 7.41 -12.49 -18.78
N LYS A 66 7.58 -13.08 -19.97
CA LYS A 66 8.86 -13.66 -20.39
C LYS A 66 9.99 -12.62 -20.28
N GLY A 67 11.04 -12.96 -19.52
CA GLY A 67 12.20 -12.10 -19.30
C GLY A 67 12.09 -11.16 -18.09
N ASP A 68 10.94 -11.09 -17.42
CA ASP A 68 10.85 -10.39 -16.13
C ASP A 68 11.66 -11.12 -15.06
N THR A 69 12.36 -10.33 -14.24
CA THR A 69 13.04 -10.75 -13.02
C THR A 69 12.64 -9.84 -11.87
N LEU A 70 12.74 -10.29 -10.61
CA LEU A 70 12.49 -9.41 -9.46
C LEU A 70 13.31 -8.12 -9.52
N TYR A 71 14.57 -8.20 -9.97
CA TYR A 71 15.43 -7.03 -10.14
C TYR A 71 14.87 -6.03 -11.18
N SER A 72 14.48 -6.52 -12.36
CA SER A 72 13.93 -5.66 -13.41
C SER A 72 12.61 -5.00 -12.98
N LEU A 73 11.79 -5.72 -12.22
CA LEU A 73 10.53 -5.25 -11.69
C LEU A 73 10.75 -4.20 -10.59
N ALA A 74 11.66 -4.48 -9.66
CA ALA A 74 12.07 -3.55 -8.60
C ALA A 74 12.56 -2.22 -9.17
N LYS A 75 13.45 -2.28 -10.17
CA LYS A 75 13.98 -1.09 -10.85
C LYS A 75 12.87 -0.29 -11.54
N LYS A 76 11.95 -0.96 -12.23
CA LYS A 76 10.83 -0.30 -12.93
C LYS A 76 9.88 0.39 -11.96
N SER A 77 9.64 -0.21 -10.80
CA SER A 77 8.73 0.31 -9.77
C SER A 77 9.42 1.16 -8.70
N ASN A 78 10.71 1.47 -8.88
CA ASN A 78 11.50 2.26 -7.94
C ASN A 78 11.40 1.73 -6.49
N THR A 79 11.54 0.41 -6.34
CA THR A 79 11.49 -0.35 -5.07
C THR A 79 12.67 -1.32 -5.01
N SER A 80 12.79 -2.12 -3.94
CA SER A 80 13.81 -3.17 -3.80
C SER A 80 13.27 -4.58 -4.06
N VAL A 81 14.17 -5.53 -4.35
CA VAL A 81 13.81 -6.95 -4.51
C VAL A 81 13.24 -7.50 -3.20
N GLU A 82 13.86 -7.14 -2.07
CA GLU A 82 13.43 -7.55 -0.73
C GLU A 82 12.01 -7.07 -0.43
N GLN A 83 11.67 -5.83 -0.76
CA GLN A 83 10.33 -5.29 -0.58
C GLN A 83 9.30 -6.03 -1.44
N ILE A 84 9.61 -6.29 -2.72
CA ILE A 84 8.73 -7.10 -3.58
C ILE A 84 8.55 -8.50 -2.97
N LYS A 85 9.61 -9.13 -2.48
CA LYS A 85 9.51 -10.46 -1.85
C LYS A 85 8.62 -10.41 -0.61
N GLU A 86 8.77 -9.40 0.23
CA GLU A 86 7.91 -9.20 1.41
C GLU A 86 6.42 -9.06 1.02
N TRP A 87 6.10 -8.21 0.03
CA TRP A 87 4.71 -7.99 -0.40
C TRP A 87 4.05 -9.21 -1.05
N ASN A 88 4.87 -10.12 -1.59
CA ASN A 88 4.43 -11.33 -2.27
C ASN A 88 4.67 -12.61 -1.46
N ASN A 89 5.13 -12.50 -0.21
CA ASN A 89 5.52 -13.63 0.64
C ASN A 89 6.50 -14.61 -0.05
N LEU A 90 7.43 -14.09 -0.85
CA LEU A 90 8.40 -14.90 -1.59
C LEU A 90 9.63 -15.20 -0.72
N THR A 91 9.97 -16.48 -0.61
CA THR A 91 11.20 -16.93 0.08
C THR A 91 12.41 -16.98 -0.84
N SER A 92 12.22 -16.93 -2.16
CA SER A 92 13.28 -16.97 -3.17
C SER A 92 13.06 -15.92 -4.26
N ASP A 93 14.01 -15.80 -5.18
CA ASP A 93 13.93 -14.83 -6.29
C ASP A 93 13.22 -15.41 -7.52
N THR A 94 12.73 -16.65 -7.41
CA THR A 94 12.07 -17.37 -8.51
C THR A 94 10.65 -16.85 -8.68
N ILE A 95 10.34 -16.37 -9.89
CA ILE A 95 9.00 -15.98 -10.33
C ILE A 95 8.64 -16.72 -11.62
N LYS A 96 7.35 -16.97 -11.84
CA LYS A 96 6.85 -17.73 -12.99
C LYS A 96 6.09 -16.82 -13.95
N ILE A 97 6.21 -17.07 -15.26
CA ILE A 97 5.39 -16.39 -16.27
C ILE A 97 3.90 -16.61 -15.93
N GLY A 98 3.10 -15.56 -16.02
CA GLY A 98 1.68 -15.55 -15.64
C GLY A 98 1.42 -15.32 -14.16
N GLN A 99 2.44 -15.33 -13.30
CA GLN A 99 2.28 -15.01 -11.87
C GLN A 99 1.91 -13.54 -11.69
N GLN A 100 0.90 -13.26 -10.87
CA GLN A 100 0.62 -11.89 -10.41
C GLN A 100 1.60 -11.53 -9.29
N ILE A 101 2.30 -10.42 -9.44
CA ILE A 101 3.27 -9.89 -8.48
C ILE A 101 2.84 -8.49 -8.04
N TYR A 102 2.73 -8.30 -6.73
CA TYR A 102 2.62 -7.01 -6.07
C TYR A 102 3.95 -6.24 -6.19
N LEU A 103 3.92 -5.10 -6.86
CA LEU A 103 5.03 -4.18 -7.03
C LEU A 103 4.94 -2.97 -6.10
N SER A 104 3.92 -2.95 -5.25
CA SER A 104 3.76 -2.10 -4.09
C SER A 104 3.17 -2.93 -2.94
N PRO A 105 3.08 -2.41 -1.70
CA PRO A 105 2.50 -3.14 -0.59
C PRO A 105 1.16 -3.76 -0.96
N SER A 106 1.07 -5.09 -0.79
CA SER A 106 -0.21 -5.79 -0.88
C SER A 106 -1.20 -5.18 0.12
N PRO A 107 -2.51 -5.19 -0.16
CA PRO A 107 -3.52 -4.67 0.76
C PRO A 107 -3.47 -5.40 2.11
N GLU A 108 -2.89 -6.61 2.13
CA GLU A 108 -2.75 -7.44 3.33
C GLU A 108 -1.37 -7.28 4.01
N SER A 109 -0.42 -6.60 3.36
CA SER A 109 1.00 -6.65 3.71
C SER A 109 1.60 -5.31 4.11
N PHE A 110 0.82 -4.24 4.34
CA PHE A 110 1.43 -3.01 4.84
C PHE A 110 1.79 -3.18 6.31
N THR A 111 2.96 -3.78 6.57
CA THR A 111 3.47 -4.01 7.91
C THR A 111 4.58 -3.03 8.25
N ILE A 112 4.64 -2.61 9.51
CA ILE A 112 5.74 -1.84 10.07
C ILE A 112 6.40 -2.64 11.20
N THR A 113 7.70 -2.48 11.36
CA THR A 113 8.40 -2.99 12.54
C THR A 113 8.43 -1.90 13.60
N VAL A 114 7.87 -2.18 14.76
CA VAL A 114 7.86 -1.30 15.94
C VAL A 114 9.31 -1.04 16.36
N LYS A 115 9.66 0.24 16.53
CA LYS A 115 10.97 0.68 17.00
C LYS A 115 10.90 1.07 18.48
N LYS A 116 12.06 1.15 19.13
CA LYS A 116 12.15 1.64 20.52
C LYS A 116 11.52 3.03 20.63
N GLY A 117 10.53 3.17 21.53
CA GLY A 117 9.79 4.41 21.77
C GLY A 117 8.52 4.59 20.92
N ASP A 118 8.23 3.67 20.00
CA ASP A 118 6.94 3.66 19.31
C ASP A 118 5.80 3.31 20.26
N THR A 119 4.64 3.92 20.01
CA THR A 119 3.37 3.63 20.69
C THR A 119 2.31 3.43 19.61
N LEU A 120 1.22 2.73 19.91
CA LEU A 120 0.11 2.64 18.96
C LEU A 120 -0.40 4.04 18.56
N TYR A 121 -0.40 5.01 19.49
CA TYR A 121 -0.81 6.38 19.19
C TYR A 121 0.14 7.06 18.20
N SER A 122 1.44 7.06 18.46
CA SER A 122 2.43 7.70 17.57
C SER A 122 2.43 7.07 16.18
N LEU A 123 2.28 5.75 16.10
CA LEU A 123 2.18 5.00 14.84
C LEU A 123 0.87 5.31 14.10
N SER A 124 -0.26 5.29 14.80
CA SER A 124 -1.58 5.61 14.25
C SER A 124 -1.58 7.00 13.58
N LYS A 125 -1.03 8.00 14.28
CA LYS A 125 -0.90 9.37 13.77
C LYS A 125 0.06 9.46 12.59
N LYS A 126 1.19 8.74 12.65
CA LYS A 126 2.21 8.76 11.60
C LYS A 126 1.71 8.17 10.30
N TYR A 127 0.94 7.09 10.36
CA TYR A 127 0.48 6.35 9.19
C TYR A 127 -0.99 6.61 8.83
N GLY A 128 -1.67 7.51 9.56
CA GLY A 128 -3.04 7.91 9.24
C GLY A 128 -4.07 6.79 9.42
N VAL A 129 -3.84 5.88 10.37
CA VAL A 129 -4.78 4.83 10.78
C VAL A 129 -5.23 5.10 12.21
N THR A 130 -6.39 4.59 12.65
CA THR A 130 -6.79 4.75 14.05
C THR A 130 -6.13 3.70 14.94
N VAL A 131 -5.92 4.00 16.22
CA VAL A 131 -5.43 3.01 17.21
C VAL A 131 -6.38 1.80 17.27
N VAL A 132 -7.69 2.02 17.17
CA VAL A 132 -8.71 0.95 17.19
C VAL A 132 -8.54 0.03 15.98
N THR A 133 -8.43 0.60 14.77
CA THR A 133 -8.16 -0.16 13.55
C THR A 133 -6.85 -0.93 13.66
N LEU A 134 -5.80 -0.27 14.14
CA LEU A 134 -4.48 -0.86 14.31
C LEU A 134 -4.50 -2.06 15.25
N LYS A 135 -5.23 -1.98 16.37
CA LYS A 135 -5.40 -3.11 17.30
C LYS A 135 -6.18 -4.25 16.67
N LYS A 136 -7.33 -3.95 16.06
CA LYS A 136 -8.21 -4.97 15.46
C LYS A 136 -7.49 -5.76 14.38
N LEU A 137 -6.76 -5.07 13.51
CA LEU A 137 -6.02 -5.67 12.39
C LEU A 137 -4.87 -6.57 12.85
N ASN A 138 -4.30 -6.30 14.02
CA ASN A 138 -3.16 -7.01 14.58
C ASN A 138 -3.53 -7.90 15.77
N GLU A 139 -4.83 -8.12 15.98
CA GLU A 139 -5.35 -8.96 17.08
C GLU A 139 -4.82 -8.54 18.47
N LEU A 140 -4.54 -7.24 18.65
CA LEU A 140 -4.01 -6.71 19.90
C LEU A 140 -5.12 -6.50 20.92
N THR A 141 -5.01 -7.15 22.08
CA THR A 141 -5.94 -6.97 23.20
C THR A 141 -5.62 -5.70 24.02
N SER A 142 -4.36 -5.25 24.03
CA SER A 142 -3.89 -4.09 24.80
C SER A 142 -3.20 -3.04 23.91
N ASN A 143 -2.74 -1.94 24.50
CA ASN A 143 -1.95 -0.92 23.81
C ASN A 143 -0.44 -1.23 23.82
N THR A 144 -0.05 -2.34 24.44
CA THR A 144 1.35 -2.74 24.56
C THR A 144 1.85 -3.29 23.24
N ILE A 145 2.98 -2.75 22.78
CA ILE A 145 3.72 -3.21 21.61
C ILE A 145 5.20 -3.29 21.96
N TYR A 146 5.93 -4.18 21.30
CA TYR A 146 7.33 -4.45 21.59
C TYR A 146 8.22 -4.03 20.43
N SER A 147 9.40 -3.49 20.74
CA SER A 147 10.41 -3.24 19.70
C SER A 147 10.70 -4.53 18.94
N GLY A 148 10.70 -4.46 17.61
CA GLY A 148 10.83 -5.62 16.71
C GLY A 148 9.52 -6.29 16.33
N GLN A 149 8.39 -5.97 16.98
CA GLN A 149 7.08 -6.49 16.62
C GLN A 149 6.67 -5.95 15.24
N LYS A 150 6.14 -6.83 14.37
CA LYS A 150 5.53 -6.41 13.10
C LYS A 150 4.05 -6.10 13.33
N LEU A 151 3.60 -4.93 12.85
CA LEU A 151 2.20 -4.52 12.87
C LEU A 151 1.72 -4.23 11.45
N ARG A 152 0.67 -4.92 11.03
CA ARG A 152 -0.15 -4.60 9.86
C ARG A 152 -0.84 -3.25 10.03
N LEU A 153 -0.99 -2.50 8.96
CA LEU A 153 -1.60 -1.17 8.92
C LEU A 153 -2.81 -1.13 7.98
N ASN A 154 -3.00 -2.13 7.12
CA ASN A 154 -4.19 -2.40 6.32
C ASN A 154 -4.47 -3.91 6.18
#